data_AF-A0A6P0TNM2-F1
#
_entry.id   AF-A0A6P0TNM2-F1
#
_cell.length_a   1.000
_cell.length_b   1.000
_cell.length_c   1.000
_cell.angle_alpha   90.00
_cell.angle_beta   90.00
_cell.angle_gamma   90.00
#
_symmetry.space_group_name_H-M   'P 1'
#
loop_
_entity.id
_entity.type
_entity.pdbx_description
1 polymer ?
#
loop_
_entity_poly.entity_id
_entity_poly.type
_entity_poly.pdbx_seq_one_letter_code
_entity_poly.pdbx_strand_id
1 'polypeptide(L)' 'MKARYKYRIYPNHIQIAKFNQLFGCCRYVWNQSLAYCHQLYANGQKKPSYVDLTKQFITYSGFHLDRPQ' A
#
# COMPACT_ATOMS: atom_id res chain seq x y z
N MET A 1 -1.71 15.62 -38.60
CA MET A 1 -2.57 14.60 -37.94
C MET A 1 -1.69 13.82 -36.96
N LYS A 2 -1.89 13.94 -35.63
CA LYS A 2 -1.12 13.15 -34.64
C LYS A 2 -1.70 11.73 -34.58
N ALA A 3 -0.93 10.73 -34.97
CA ALA A 3 -1.30 9.34 -34.79
C ALA A 3 -1.45 9.04 -33.28
N ARG A 4 -2.61 8.54 -32.87
CA ARG A 4 -2.85 8.04 -31.52
C ARG A 4 -2.61 6.54 -31.55
N TYR A 5 -1.51 6.12 -30.95
CA TYR A 5 -1.17 4.72 -30.88
C TYR A 5 -1.70 4.11 -29.58
N LYS A 6 -2.30 2.92 -29.70
CA LYS A 6 -2.74 2.11 -28.57
C LYS A 6 -1.75 0.97 -28.37
N TYR A 7 -0.89 1.09 -27.37
CA TYR A 7 0.09 0.06 -27.02
C TYR A 7 -0.29 -0.62 -25.72
N ARG A 8 0.08 -1.91 -25.61
CA ARG A 8 0.08 -2.63 -24.34
C ARG A 8 1.50 -3.06 -24.03
N ILE A 9 2.05 -2.51 -22.96
CA ILE A 9 3.41 -2.80 -22.50
C ILE A 9 3.29 -3.78 -21.34
N TYR A 10 3.98 -4.90 -21.43
CA TYR A 10 4.07 -5.87 -20.35
C TYR A 10 5.39 -5.70 -19.60
N PRO A 11 5.37 -5.78 -18.26
CA PRO A 11 6.57 -5.66 -17.47
C PRO A 11 7.50 -6.86 -17.68
N ASN A 12 8.81 -6.62 -17.65
CA ASN A 12 9.81 -7.69 -17.56
C ASN A 12 9.85 -8.28 -16.13
N HIS A 13 10.58 -9.38 -15.96
CA HIS A 13 10.66 -10.09 -14.68
C HIS A 13 11.12 -9.21 -13.51
N ILE A 14 12.09 -8.31 -13.72
CA ILE A 14 12.58 -7.37 -12.70
C ILE A 14 11.47 -6.38 -12.31
N GLN A 15 10.74 -5.87 -13.30
CA GLN A 15 9.62 -4.95 -13.07
C GLN A 15 8.47 -5.64 -12.32
N ILE A 16 8.13 -6.88 -12.68
CA ILE A 16 7.11 -7.66 -11.99
C ILE A 16 7.46 -7.81 -10.51
N ALA A 17 8.69 -8.19 -10.19
CA ALA A 17 9.14 -8.34 -8.80
C ALA A 17 9.01 -7.02 -8.02
N LYS A 18 9.45 -5.90 -8.61
CA LYS A 18 9.33 -4.56 -8.00
C LYS A 18 7.87 -4.14 -7.81
N PHE A 19 7.00 -4.44 -8.77
CA PHE A 19 5.57 -4.14 -8.64
C PHE A 19 4.92 -4.97 -7.54
N ASN A 20 5.23 -6.27 -7.46
CA ASN A 20 4.73 -7.13 -6.39
C ASN A 20 5.16 -6.61 -5.02
N GLN A 21 6.42 -6.21 -4.87
CA GLN A 21 6.94 -5.62 -3.65
C GLN A 21 6.23 -4.30 -3.30
N LEU A 22 6.08 -3.39 -4.26
CA LEU A 22 5.40 -2.11 -4.08
C LEU A 22 3.93 -2.29 -3.68
N PHE A 23 3.17 -3.06 -4.47
CA PHE A 23 1.75 -3.28 -4.22
C PHE A 23 1.51 -4.09 -2.95
N GLY A 24 2.40 -5.04 -2.61
CA GLY A 24 2.37 -5.77 -1.35
C GLY A 24 2.53 -4.83 -0.16
N CYS A 25 3.56 -3.97 -0.18
CA CYS A 25 3.80 -2.96 0.85
C CYS A 25 2.59 -2.02 1.03
N CYS A 26 2.07 -1.45 -0.06
CA CYS A 26 0.90 -0.57 -0.01
C CYS A 26 -0.33 -1.27 0.57
N ARG A 27 -0.61 -2.50 0.13
CA ARG A 27 -1.75 -3.29 0.60
C ARG A 27 -1.62 -3.62 2.09
N TYR A 28 -0.43 -3.95 2.55
CA TYR A 28 -0.19 -4.27 3.95
C TYR A 28 -0.46 -3.06 4.86
N VAL A 29 0.16 -1.91 4.57
CA VAL A 29 -0.03 -0.67 5.35
C VAL A 29 -1.51 -0.27 5.37
N TRP A 30 -2.20 -0.37 4.23
CA TRP A 30 -3.64 -0.10 4.14
C TRP A 30 -4.45 -1.02 5.06
N ASN A 31 -4.22 -2.33 4.99
CA ASN A 31 -4.94 -3.31 5.80
C ASN A 31 -4.72 -3.10 7.30
N GLN A 32 -3.49 -2.79 7.72
CA GLN A 32 -3.19 -2.48 9.13
C GLN A 32 -3.91 -1.21 9.59
N SER A 33 -3.87 -0.16 8.77
CA SER A 33 -4.55 1.11 9.06
C SER A 33 -6.07 0.93 9.16
N LEU A 34 -6.64 0.13 8.26
CA LEU A 34 -8.07 -0.17 8.24
C LEU A 34 -8.49 -0.99 9.48
N ALA A 35 -7.73 -2.04 9.82
CA ALA A 35 -7.98 -2.86 11.00
C ALA A 35 -7.95 -2.00 12.28
N TYR A 36 -6.98 -1.10 12.38
CA TYR A 36 -6.89 -0.16 13.49
C TYR A 36 -8.09 0.80 13.56
N CYS A 37 -8.53 1.33 12.41
CA CYS A 37 -9.73 2.17 12.38
C CYS A 37 -10.98 1.40 12.84
N HIS A 38 -11.13 0.13 12.45
CA HIS A 38 -12.23 -0.72 12.90
C HIS A 38 -12.18 -0.97 14.41
N GLN A 39 -11.00 -1.21 14.98
CA GLN A 39 -10.83 -1.38 16.42
C GLN A 39 -11.23 -0.12 17.20
N LEU A 40 -10.75 1.05 16.78
CA LEU A 40 -11.12 2.32 17.41
C LEU A 40 -12.62 2.57 17.33
N TYR A 41 -13.23 2.30 16.18
CA TYR A 41 -14.66 2.43 16.00
C TYR A 41 -15.46 1.50 16.92
N ALA A 42 -15.04 0.22 17.03
CA ALA A 42 -15.66 -0.74 17.94
C ALA A 42 -15.57 -0.31 19.41
N ASN A 43 -14.51 0.42 19.77
CA ASN A 43 -14.31 0.99 21.10
C ASN A 43 -15.03 2.34 21.31
N GLY A 44 -15.84 2.81 20.35
CA GLY A 44 -16.53 4.10 20.41
C GLY A 44 -15.62 5.32 20.27
N GLN A 45 -14.38 5.14 19.81
CA GLN A 45 -13.41 6.20 19.65
C GLN A 45 -13.55 6.90 18.29
N LYS A 46 -13.09 8.16 18.23
CA LYS A 46 -13.12 8.94 16.99
C LYS A 46 -12.18 8.33 15.95
N LYS A 47 -12.60 8.36 14.68
CA LYS A 47 -11.77 7.96 13.55
C LYS A 47 -10.48 8.80 13.51
N PRO A 48 -9.29 8.17 13.41
CA PRO A 48 -8.03 8.87 13.32
C PRO A 48 -7.91 9.64 11.99
N SER A 49 -7.14 10.73 12.02
CA SER A 49 -6.79 11.50 10.83
C SER A 49 -5.79 10.74 9.95
N TYR A 50 -5.69 11.13 8.68
CA TYR A 50 -4.65 10.63 7.79
C TYR A 50 -3.24 10.83 8.36
N VAL A 51 -2.99 11.98 9.00
CA VAL A 51 -1.68 12.27 9.61
C VAL A 51 -1.38 11.31 10.76
N ASP A 52 -2.39 10.97 11.57
CA ASP A 52 -2.24 10.04 12.70
C ASP A 52 -1.94 8.63 12.19
N LEU A 53 -2.70 8.16 11.20
CA LEU A 53 -2.48 6.87 10.56
C LEU A 53 -1.11 6.79 9.89
N THR A 54 -0.68 7.85 9.21
CA THR A 54 0.65 7.91 8.57
C THR A 54 1.74 7.81 9.62
N LYS A 55 1.68 8.59 10.70
CA LYS A 55 2.67 8.51 11.80
C LYS A 55 2.74 7.12 12.42
N GLN A 56 1.59 6.48 12.58
CA GLN A 56 1.51 5.15 13.20
C GLN A 56 2.01 4.04 12.27
N PHE A 57 1.67 4.09 10.98
CA PHE A 57 1.86 2.97 10.06
C PHE A 57 2.96 3.16 8.99
N ILE A 58 3.60 4.32 8.90
CA ILE A 58 4.65 4.55 7.89
C ILE A 58 5.84 3.59 8.06
N THR A 59 6.20 3.25 9.29
CA THR A 59 7.30 2.32 9.58
C THR A 59 7.00 0.89 9.11
N TYR A 60 5.73 0.52 8.98
CA TYR A 60 5.30 -0.81 8.51
C TYR A 60 5.63 -1.04 7.03
N SER A 61 5.83 0.04 6.27
CA SER A 61 6.26 -0.05 4.88
C SER A 61 7.65 -0.69 4.76
N GLY A 62 8.61 -0.28 5.59
CA GLY A 62 9.97 -0.84 5.60
C GLY A 62 10.00 -2.33 5.96
N PHE A 63 9.32 -2.71 7.04
CA PHE A 63 9.31 -4.11 7.52
C PHE A 63 8.72 -5.13 6.55
N HIS A 64 7.80 -4.72 5.67
CA HIS A 64 7.22 -5.63 4.68
C HIS A 64 8.11 -5.82 3.44
N LEU A 65 8.98 -4.84 3.14
CA LEU A 65 9.91 -4.92 2.01
C LEU A 65 11.03 -5.94 2.26
N ASP A 66 11.38 -6.17 3.53
CA ASP A 66 12.46 -7.06 3.96
C ASP A 66 12.01 -8.52 4.17
N ARG A 67 10.71 -8.81 4.05
CA ARG A 67 10.18 -10.17 4.25
C ARG A 67 10.34 -10.98 2.96
N PRO A 68 11.00 -12.16 3.00
CA PRO A 68 11.04 -13.03 1.84
C PRO A 68 9.62 -13.46 1.48
N GLN A 69 9.29 -13.39 0.19
CA GLN A 69 8.02 -13.86 -0.38
C GLN A 69 8.04 -15.38 -0.53
#